data_AF-A0ABC8UDF0-F1
#
_entry.id   AF-A0ABC8UDF0-F1
#
_cell.length_a   1.000
_cell.length_b   1.000
_cell.length_c   1.000
_cell.angle_alpha   90.00
_cell.angle_beta   90.00
_cell.angle_gamma   90.00
#
_symmetry.space_group_name_H-M   'P 1'
#
loop_
_entity.id
_entity.type
_entity.pdbx_description
1 polymer ?
#
loop_
_entity_poly.entity_id
_entity_poly.type
_entity_poly.pdbx_seq_one_letter_code
_entity_poly.pdbx_strand_id
1 'polypeptide(L)'
;MGTRENAKKTSNIEVKRSLSEKMLSQKQQKKNNENQKAKNSRFLITVNVLGSAGPIRFVVNEDGNVGGVIDSALKLYARERRLPVLGSDANSFLLYPANAGSDALSPSESIGSGGGRNFVLCKKQSQPHMTESRSDLVNARKRNSGWKAWLNKSFSFKIMSH
;
A
#
# COMPACT_ATOMS: atom_id res chain seq x y z
N MET A 1 -44.11 14.26 -68.53
CA MET A 1 -43.02 13.38 -68.03
C MET A 1 -41.96 14.27 -67.40
N GLY A 2 -41.56 14.19 -66.13
CA GLY A 2 -41.55 13.09 -65.16
C GLY A 2 -40.19 13.07 -64.46
N THR A 3 -39.96 14.09 -63.63
CA THR A 3 -39.06 14.17 -62.46
C THR A 3 -38.18 12.94 -62.14
N ARG A 4 -36.85 13.01 -62.37
CA ARG A 4 -35.88 11.98 -61.90
C ARG A 4 -34.52 12.47 -61.37
N GLU A 5 -34.24 13.77 -61.28
CA GLU A 5 -32.87 14.23 -60.95
C GLU A 5 -32.58 14.57 -59.47
N ASN A 6 -33.59 14.64 -58.60
CA ASN A 6 -33.40 15.15 -57.23
C ASN A 6 -33.12 14.07 -56.16
N ALA A 7 -33.12 12.77 -56.50
CA ALA A 7 -32.90 11.71 -55.50
C ALA A 7 -31.43 11.36 -55.25
N LYS A 8 -30.54 11.55 -56.24
CA LYS A 8 -29.11 11.17 -56.12
C LYS A 8 -28.24 12.22 -55.40
N LYS A 9 -28.71 13.46 -55.33
CA LYS A 9 -27.97 14.56 -54.67
C LYS A 9 -28.17 14.53 -53.16
N THR A 10 -29.36 14.18 -52.70
CA THR A 10 -29.73 14.14 -51.27
C THR A 10 -29.04 13.00 -50.53
N SER A 11 -28.91 11.81 -51.15
CA SER A 11 -28.25 10.66 -50.55
C SER A 11 -26.75 10.88 -50.27
N ASN A 12 -26.05 11.61 -51.13
CA ASN A 12 -24.62 11.90 -50.95
C ASN A 12 -24.35 12.91 -49.82
N ILE A 13 -25.28 13.82 -49.56
CA ILE A 13 -25.14 14.82 -48.49
C ILE A 13 -25.37 14.18 -47.12
N GLU A 14 -26.33 13.27 -47.04
CA GLU A 14 -26.67 12.53 -45.82
C GLU A 14 -25.58 11.51 -45.45
N VAL A 15 -25.03 10.80 -46.44
CA VAL A 15 -23.87 9.92 -46.23
C VAL A 15 -22.66 10.71 -45.76
N LYS A 16 -22.35 11.88 -46.35
CA LYS A 16 -21.24 12.73 -45.91
C LYS A 16 -21.40 13.25 -44.48
N ARG A 17 -22.62 13.63 -44.08
CA ARG A 17 -22.89 14.05 -42.69
C ARG A 17 -22.69 12.91 -41.69
N SER A 18 -23.22 11.72 -41.98
CA SER A 18 -23.07 10.56 -41.10
C SER A 18 -21.61 10.08 -40.95
N LEU A 19 -20.81 10.20 -42.01
CA LEU A 19 -19.38 9.87 -41.97
C LEU A 19 -18.58 10.91 -41.17
N SER A 20 -18.90 12.20 -41.31
CA SER A 20 -18.27 13.26 -40.52
C SER A 20 -18.63 13.18 -39.04
N GLU A 21 -19.87 12.82 -38.69
CA GLU A 21 -20.29 12.59 -37.30
C GLU A 21 -19.56 11.38 -36.69
N LYS A 22 -19.45 10.27 -37.43
CA LYS A 22 -18.68 9.09 -36.99
C LYS A 22 -17.19 9.39 -36.78
N MET A 23 -16.57 10.21 -37.64
CA MET A 23 -15.18 10.64 -37.45
C MET A 23 -14.98 11.60 -36.27
N LEU A 24 -15.99 12.43 -35.96
CA LEU A 24 -15.96 13.32 -34.80
C LEU A 24 -16.17 12.55 -33.47
N SER A 25 -17.03 11.52 -33.46
CA SER A 25 -17.23 10.66 -32.28
C SER A 25 -16.04 9.74 -31.97
N GLN A 26 -15.31 9.26 -32.99
CA GLN A 26 -14.08 8.48 -32.75
C GLN A 26 -12.93 9.33 -32.20
N LYS A 27 -12.88 10.63 -32.53
CA LYS A 27 -11.83 11.53 -32.03
C LYS A 27 -12.04 11.96 -30.57
N GLN A 28 -13.25 11.86 -30.04
CA GLN A 28 -13.56 12.15 -28.64
C GLN A 28 -13.32 10.98 -27.68
N GLN A 29 -13.31 9.72 -28.16
CA GLN A 29 -13.00 8.57 -27.29
C GLN A 29 -11.51 8.41 -26.99
N LYS A 30 -10.62 9.02 -27.79
CA LYS A 30 -9.16 8.94 -27.59
C LYS A 30 -8.60 10.00 -26.62
N LYS A 31 -9.44 10.88 -26.05
CA LYS A 31 -8.99 12.01 -25.21
C LYS A 31 -9.40 11.92 -23.73
N ASN A 32 -9.84 10.75 -23.28
CA ASN A 32 -10.12 10.48 -21.86
C ASN A 32 -9.21 9.40 -21.25
N ASN A 33 -8.19 8.94 -21.98
CA ASN A 33 -7.26 7.90 -21.54
C ASN A 33 -5.84 8.39 -21.24
N GLU A 34 -5.63 9.71 -21.13
CA GLU A 34 -4.32 10.30 -20.78
C GLU A 34 -4.24 10.78 -19.33
N ASN A 35 -5.37 10.89 -18.62
CA ASN A 35 -5.40 11.25 -17.19
C ASN A 35 -5.62 10.05 -16.24
N GLN A 36 -5.75 8.84 -16.77
CA GLN A 36 -5.66 7.58 -16.00
C GLN A 36 -4.23 7.02 -16.07
N LYS A 37 -3.21 7.89 -16.20
CA LYS A 37 -1.87 7.53 -15.74
C LYS A 37 -2.00 7.39 -14.24
N ALA A 38 -2.31 6.17 -13.77
CA ALA A 38 -2.30 5.80 -12.37
C ALA A 38 -1.14 6.54 -11.73
N LYS A 39 -1.45 7.50 -10.87
CA LYS A 39 -0.47 8.40 -10.29
C LYS A 39 0.39 7.49 -9.41
N ASN A 40 1.46 6.94 -9.98
CA ASN A 40 2.37 6.00 -9.33
C ASN A 40 3.21 6.81 -8.33
N SER A 41 2.52 7.22 -7.28
CA SER A 41 3.03 7.94 -6.16
C SER A 41 3.80 6.94 -5.33
N ARG A 42 5.11 7.13 -5.26
CA ARG A 42 6.00 6.32 -4.47
C ARG A 42 6.55 7.15 -3.34
N PHE A 43 6.66 6.57 -2.17
CA PHE A 43 7.22 7.24 -1.02
C PHE A 43 8.14 6.34 -0.23
N LEU A 44 9.09 6.99 0.45
CA LEU A 44 10.01 6.33 1.35
C LEU A 44 9.31 6.06 2.69
N ILE A 45 9.41 4.82 3.15
CA ILE A 45 8.95 4.42 4.48
C ILE A 45 10.11 3.98 5.35
N THR A 46 9.90 4.07 6.66
CA THR A 46 10.78 3.59 7.71
C THR A 46 10.05 2.47 8.46
N VAL A 47 10.61 1.27 8.48
CA VAL A 47 10.06 0.11 9.18
C VAL A 47 10.98 -0.28 10.33
N ASN A 48 10.46 -0.25 11.54
CA ASN A 48 11.19 -0.60 12.75
C ASN A 48 10.84 -2.03 13.13
N VAL A 49 11.78 -2.94 13.00
CA VAL A 49 11.56 -4.32 13.40
C VAL A 49 11.77 -4.45 14.90
N LEU A 50 10.78 -4.97 15.61
CA LEU A 50 10.85 -5.19 17.04
C LEU A 50 12.03 -6.11 17.40
N GLY A 51 12.87 -5.68 18.34
CA GLY A 51 14.05 -6.42 18.79
C GLY A 51 15.29 -6.27 17.90
N SER A 52 15.20 -5.53 16.79
CA SER A 52 16.35 -5.27 15.92
C SER A 52 17.16 -4.04 16.35
N ALA A 53 18.39 -3.93 15.83
CA ALA A 53 19.29 -2.81 16.14
C ALA A 53 18.88 -1.43 15.57
N GLY A 54 17.81 -1.34 14.74
CA GLY A 54 17.43 -0.09 14.09
C GLY A 54 16.37 -0.24 12.99
N PRO A 55 15.98 0.84 12.29
CA PRO A 55 15.01 0.75 11.20
C PRO A 55 15.60 0.17 9.90
N ILE A 56 14.72 -0.25 9.00
CA ILE A 56 14.98 -0.45 7.56
C ILE A 56 14.20 0.62 6.80
N ARG A 57 14.78 1.17 5.74
CA ARG A 57 14.15 2.21 4.91
C ARG A 57 14.11 1.78 3.46
N PHE A 58 12.94 1.87 2.84
CA PHE A 58 12.77 1.53 1.43
C PHE A 58 11.55 2.23 0.82
N VAL A 59 11.52 2.30 -0.51
CA VAL A 59 10.46 2.96 -1.27
C VAL A 59 9.34 1.97 -1.57
N VAL A 60 8.10 2.40 -1.35
CA VAL A 60 6.88 1.64 -1.66
C VAL A 60 5.95 2.48 -2.54
N ASN A 61 5.07 1.82 -3.27
CA ASN A 61 3.99 2.49 -3.99
C ASN A 61 2.82 2.77 -3.04
N GLU A 62 2.10 3.87 -3.27
CA GLU A 62 0.98 4.30 -2.43
C GLU A 62 -0.22 3.35 -2.47
N ASP A 63 -0.47 2.76 -3.63
CA ASP A 63 -1.45 1.69 -3.87
C ASP A 63 -0.93 0.30 -3.48
N GLY A 64 0.31 0.20 -3.01
CA GLY A 64 0.93 -1.06 -2.62
C GLY A 64 0.28 -1.68 -1.39
N ASN A 65 0.08 -2.99 -1.42
CA ASN A 65 -0.53 -3.74 -0.33
C ASN A 65 0.43 -3.95 0.86
N VAL A 66 -0.05 -3.82 2.10
CA VAL A 66 0.70 -4.07 3.35
C VAL A 66 1.38 -5.43 3.36
N GLY A 67 0.73 -6.51 2.89
CA GLY A 67 1.36 -7.83 2.83
C GLY A 67 2.66 -7.84 2.00
N GLY A 68 2.68 -7.11 0.88
CA GLY A 68 3.89 -6.95 0.06
C GLY A 68 4.96 -6.06 0.70
N VAL A 69 4.55 -5.07 1.49
CA VAL A 69 5.46 -4.24 2.29
C VAL A 69 6.15 -5.07 3.37
N ILE A 70 5.41 -5.95 4.06
CA ILE A 70 5.96 -6.89 5.04
C ILE A 70 6.99 -7.81 4.37
N ASP A 71 6.64 -8.45 3.25
CA ASP A 71 7.55 -9.34 2.51
C ASP A 71 8.83 -8.60 2.08
N SER A 72 8.69 -7.39 1.55
CA SER A 72 9.82 -6.54 1.16
C SER A 72 10.71 -6.21 2.37
N ALA A 73 10.11 -5.87 3.51
CA ALA A 73 10.84 -5.59 4.74
C ALA A 73 11.61 -6.82 5.24
N LEU A 74 11.01 -8.00 5.24
CA LEU A 74 11.67 -9.26 5.64
C LEU A 74 12.84 -9.61 4.72
N LYS A 75 12.67 -9.45 3.41
CA LYS A 75 13.73 -9.68 2.42
C LYS A 75 14.92 -8.72 2.62
N LEU A 76 14.65 -7.43 2.81
CA LEU A 76 15.68 -6.44 3.08
C LEU A 76 16.39 -6.70 4.42
N TYR A 77 15.63 -7.06 5.45
CA TYR A 77 16.15 -7.41 6.77
C TYR A 77 17.13 -8.59 6.71
N ALA A 78 16.77 -9.65 5.98
CA ALA A 78 17.62 -10.82 5.77
C ALA A 78 18.86 -10.49 4.92
N ARG A 79 18.71 -9.64 3.90
CA ARG A 79 19.83 -9.15 3.07
C ARG A 79 20.86 -8.37 3.88
N GLU A 80 20.41 -7.58 4.84
CA GLU A 80 21.27 -6.85 5.79
C GLU A 80 21.87 -7.77 6.88
N ARG A 81 21.54 -9.08 6.89
CA ARG A 81 22.01 -10.09 7.88
C ARG A 81 21.75 -9.67 9.33
N ARG A 82 20.59 -9.09 9.58
CA ARG A 82 20.23 -8.53 10.88
C ARG A 82 19.77 -9.60 11.86
N LEU A 83 19.88 -9.26 13.14
CA LEU A 83 19.40 -10.07 14.27
C LEU A 83 18.31 -9.33 15.03
N PRO A 84 17.27 -10.04 15.53
CA PRO A 84 17.07 -11.50 15.46
C PRO A 84 16.65 -12.01 14.07
N VAL A 85 16.84 -13.29 13.78
CA VAL A 85 16.40 -13.92 12.51
C VAL A 85 14.88 -14.07 12.50
N LEU A 86 14.21 -13.44 11.54
CA LEU A 86 12.75 -13.30 11.51
C LEU A 86 12.03 -14.46 10.78
N GLY A 87 12.67 -15.01 9.75
CA GLY A 87 12.04 -15.89 8.76
C GLY A 87 11.50 -15.12 7.55
N SER A 88 10.78 -15.81 6.66
CA SER A 88 10.25 -15.27 5.39
C SER A 88 8.72 -15.25 5.29
N ASP A 89 8.00 -15.84 6.24
CA ASP A 89 6.55 -15.89 6.19
C ASP A 89 5.93 -14.55 6.63
N ALA A 90 5.42 -13.78 5.67
CA ALA A 90 4.75 -12.50 5.92
C ALA A 90 3.50 -12.62 6.80
N ASN A 91 2.78 -13.76 6.76
CA ASN A 91 1.56 -13.95 7.55
C ASN A 91 1.84 -14.07 9.05
N SER A 92 3.07 -14.43 9.43
CA SER A 92 3.51 -14.46 10.81
C SER A 92 3.84 -13.06 11.38
N PHE A 93 3.64 -11.97 10.64
CA PHE A 93 3.92 -10.61 11.08
C PHE A 93 2.70 -9.69 11.03
N LEU A 94 2.78 -8.61 11.82
CA LEU A 94 1.83 -7.50 11.86
C LEU A 94 2.60 -6.19 11.68
N LEU A 95 2.06 -5.29 10.87
CA LEU A 95 2.61 -3.96 10.64
C LEU A 95 1.73 -2.93 11.36
N TYR A 96 2.33 -2.16 12.26
CA TYR A 96 1.66 -1.08 13.00
C TYR A 96 2.14 0.27 12.50
N PRO A 97 1.26 1.26 12.29
CA PRO A 97 1.71 2.64 12.14
C PRO A 97 2.39 3.11 13.43
N ALA A 98 3.45 3.91 13.32
CA ALA A 98 4.20 4.44 14.47
C ALA A 98 3.51 5.66 15.12
N ASN A 99 2.21 5.83 14.92
CA ASN A 99 1.40 6.84 15.58
C ASN A 99 0.87 6.29 16.92
N ALA A 100 0.62 7.18 17.88
CA ALA A 100 0.16 6.75 19.19
C ALA A 100 -1.30 6.24 19.11
N GLY A 101 -1.49 4.92 19.16
CA GLY A 101 -2.82 4.32 19.41
C GLY A 101 -3.50 3.64 18.23
N SER A 102 -2.88 3.53 17.05
CA SER A 102 -3.47 2.76 15.94
C SER A 102 -3.25 1.26 16.06
N ASP A 103 -4.20 0.51 15.51
CA ASP A 103 -4.17 -0.94 15.39
C ASP A 103 -3.26 -1.41 14.24
N ALA A 104 -3.08 -2.72 14.12
CA ALA A 104 -2.32 -3.32 13.02
C ALA A 104 -3.05 -3.08 11.70
N LEU A 105 -2.30 -2.75 10.66
CA LEU A 105 -2.83 -2.63 9.32
C LEU A 105 -3.22 -4.01 8.78
N SER A 106 -4.30 -4.05 8.00
CA SER A 106 -4.74 -5.31 7.40
C SER A 106 -3.80 -5.70 6.24
N PRO A 107 -3.49 -6.99 6.04
CA PRO A 107 -2.57 -7.41 4.97
C PRO A 107 -3.05 -7.18 3.54
N SER A 108 -4.29 -6.69 3.33
CA SER A 108 -4.90 -6.38 2.02
C SER A 108 -5.12 -4.88 1.81
N GLU A 109 -4.84 -4.06 2.82
CA GLU A 109 -5.00 -2.61 2.76
C GLU A 109 -3.83 -1.94 2.02
N SER A 110 -4.09 -0.78 1.41
CA SER A 110 -3.03 0.01 0.79
C SER A 110 -2.19 0.73 1.85
N ILE A 111 -0.86 0.65 1.73
CA ILE A 111 0.06 1.27 2.69
C ILE A 111 -0.08 2.81 2.74
N GLY A 112 -0.56 3.42 1.66
CA GLY A 112 -0.81 4.84 1.56
C GLY A 112 -2.07 5.35 2.28
N SER A 113 -3.04 4.47 2.61
CA SER A 113 -4.35 4.86 3.17
C SER A 113 -4.24 5.74 4.41
N GLY A 114 -3.31 5.40 5.31
CA GLY A 114 -3.13 6.07 6.60
C GLY A 114 -2.20 7.28 6.57
N GLY A 115 -1.61 7.63 5.41
CA GLY A 115 -0.65 8.74 5.27
C GLY A 115 0.65 8.63 6.08
N GLY A 116 0.80 7.55 6.86
CA GLY A 116 1.96 7.28 7.70
C GLY A 116 3.18 6.89 6.87
N ARG A 117 4.37 7.26 7.36
CA ARG A 117 5.65 6.87 6.74
C ARG A 117 6.56 6.08 7.67
N ASN A 118 6.19 5.98 8.94
CA ASN A 118 6.94 5.27 9.97
C ASN A 118 6.07 4.14 10.51
N PHE A 119 6.61 2.93 10.51
CA PHE A 119 5.90 1.73 10.89
C PHE A 119 6.75 0.88 11.83
N VAL A 120 6.10 -0.04 12.54
CA VAL A 120 6.69 -1.03 13.42
C VAL A 120 6.26 -2.42 12.95
N LEU A 121 7.22 -3.29 12.68
CA LEU A 121 6.98 -4.67 12.28
C LEU A 121 7.15 -5.60 13.50
N CYS A 122 6.09 -6.33 13.82
CA CYS A 122 6.03 -7.23 14.97
C CYS A 122 5.78 -8.66 14.50
N LYS A 123 6.51 -9.63 15.04
CA LYS A 123 6.20 -11.05 14.85
C LYS A 123 4.98 -11.42 15.71
N LYS A 124 3.99 -12.08 15.12
CA LYS A 124 2.87 -12.68 15.83
C LYS A 124 3.42 -13.74 16.78
N GLN A 125 2.96 -13.75 18.03
CA GLN A 125 3.20 -14.89 18.90
C GLN A 125 2.37 -16.05 18.37
N SER A 126 3.01 -17.03 17.74
CA SER A 126 2.43 -18.37 17.67
C SER A 126 2.36 -18.84 19.13
N GLN A 127 1.14 -19.03 19.64
CA GLN A 127 0.97 -19.77 20.89
C GLN A 127 1.71 -21.10 20.69
N PRO A 128 2.75 -21.40 21.47
CA PRO A 128 3.23 -22.76 21.52
C PRO A 128 2.04 -23.58 22.01
N HIS A 129 1.64 -24.60 21.26
CA HIS A 129 0.80 -25.66 21.77
C HIS A 129 1.60 -26.38 22.87
N MET A 130 1.68 -25.76 24.05
CA MET A 130 2.16 -26.41 25.25
C MET A 130 1.06 -27.39 25.63
N THR A 131 1.33 -28.66 25.42
CA THR A 131 0.66 -29.75 26.12
C THR A 131 0.58 -29.38 27.60
N GLU A 132 -0.66 -29.10 28.02
CA GLU A 132 -1.21 -29.14 29.36
C GLU A 132 -0.23 -29.47 30.49
N SER A 133 0.40 -28.44 31.06
CA SER A 133 0.66 -28.39 32.51
C SER A 133 1.03 -26.97 32.91
N ARG A 134 0.26 -26.40 33.84
CA ARG A 134 0.34 -25.03 34.40
C ARG A 134 -0.51 -23.96 33.71
N SER A 135 -1.80 -24.23 33.58
CA SER A 135 -2.80 -23.21 33.91
C SER A 135 -2.65 -22.90 35.41
N ASP A 136 -2.05 -21.76 35.76
CA ASP A 136 -2.29 -20.98 37.01
C ASP A 136 -1.21 -19.91 37.24
N LEU A 137 -0.97 -19.08 36.21
CA LEU A 137 -0.65 -17.66 36.44
C LEU A 137 -1.35 -16.83 35.37
N VAL A 138 -2.67 -16.90 35.43
CA VAL A 138 -3.63 -16.15 34.64
C VAL A 138 -3.31 -14.64 34.75
N ASN A 139 -3.16 -14.00 33.60
CA ASN A 139 -3.49 -12.58 33.34
C ASN A 139 -2.71 -11.45 34.04
N ALA A 140 -1.63 -11.71 34.78
CA ALA A 140 -0.85 -10.63 35.41
C ALA A 140 0.29 -10.10 34.54
N ARG A 141 -0.06 -9.14 33.66
CA ARG A 141 0.77 -8.06 33.03
C ARG A 141 0.63 -8.00 31.51
N LYS A 142 -0.58 -7.67 31.07
CA LYS A 142 -0.84 -6.76 29.95
C LYS A 142 -0.06 -5.45 30.16
N ARG A 143 1.25 -5.45 29.87
CA ARG A 143 2.09 -4.23 29.80
C ARG A 143 2.53 -4.04 28.34
N ASN A 144 1.55 -3.82 27.47
CA ASN A 144 1.73 -3.25 26.13
C ASN A 144 2.25 -1.79 26.15
N SER A 145 2.86 -1.33 27.24
CA SER A 145 3.27 0.06 27.47
C SER A 145 4.78 0.30 27.39
N GLY A 146 5.63 -0.74 27.37
CA GLY A 146 7.08 -0.58 27.35
C GLY A 146 7.63 -0.09 26.00
N TRP A 147 7.21 -0.74 24.92
CA TRP A 147 7.62 -0.38 23.56
C TRP A 147 7.02 0.95 23.10
N LYS A 148 5.77 1.29 23.47
CA LYS A 148 5.16 2.59 23.14
C LYS A 148 5.96 3.78 23.70
N ALA A 149 6.47 3.66 24.92
CA ALA A 149 7.28 4.70 25.57
C ALA A 149 8.69 4.82 24.99
N TRP A 150 9.30 3.71 24.58
CA TRP A 150 10.60 3.72 23.89
C TRP A 150 10.46 4.30 22.47
N LEU A 151 9.48 3.84 21.70
CA LEU A 151 9.30 4.27 20.32
C LEU A 151 9.08 5.79 20.19
N ASN A 152 8.29 6.41 21.08
CA ASN A 152 8.10 7.85 21.06
C ASN A 152 9.41 8.65 21.21
N LYS A 153 10.36 8.15 22.03
CA LYS A 153 11.68 8.76 22.24
C LYS A 153 12.67 8.50 21.11
N SER A 154 12.60 7.34 20.44
CA SER A 154 13.49 7.04 19.31
C SER A 154 13.04 7.67 18.00
N PHE A 155 11.75 8.04 17.86
CA PHE A 155 11.22 8.71 16.66
C PHE A 155 11.24 10.23 16.69
N SER A 156 11.56 10.86 17.83
CA SER A 156 11.72 12.31 17.93
C SER A 156 13.09 12.77 17.41
N PHE A 157 13.58 12.19 16.30
CA PHE A 157 14.73 12.72 15.57
C PHE A 157 14.31 14.10 15.06
N LYS A 158 14.60 15.12 15.87
CA LYS A 158 14.50 16.53 15.54
C LYS A 158 15.25 16.71 14.24
N ILE A 159 14.52 16.85 13.14
CA ILE A 159 15.08 17.32 11.88
C ILE A 159 15.47 18.77 12.17
N MET A 160 16.75 19.02 12.46
CA MET A 160 17.29 20.37 12.44
C MET A 160 17.21 20.83 10.98
N SER A 161 16.20 21.64 10.66
CA SER A 161 16.26 22.48 9.47
C SER A 161 17.31 23.55 9.74
N HIS A 162 18.39 23.53 8.95
CA HIS A 162 19.26 24.67 8.76
C HIS A 162 18.77 25.45 7.53
#